data_AF-K2K1V4-F1
#
_entry.id   AF-K2K1V4-F1
#
_cell.length_a   1.000
_cell.length_b   1.000
_cell.length_c   1.000
_cell.angle_alpha   90.00
_cell.angle_beta   90.00
_cell.angle_gamma   90.00
#
_symmetry.space_group_name_H-M   'P 1'
#
loop_
_entity.id
_entity.type
_entity.pdbx_description
1 polymer ?
#
loop_
_entity_poly.entity_id
_entity_poly.type
_entity_poly.pdbx_seq_one_letter_code
_entity_poly.pdbx_strand_id
1 'polypeptide(L)'
;MAKAQIIPPSMDLRRRAVNSKKGFSINPQPDELKKIEKAVHQSSDKFIASVAAALRSLREALASAETDPARWEALMVEIRRHAFDIKGLGGTFDYPLLTEIARSLHAVAGRMGDANPKQMAIIRCHIDALYVVLAERIQGSGGKVEQELLEAFRLAVAKNW
;
A
#
# COMPACT_ATOMS: atom_id res chain seq x y z
N MET A 1 33.38 15.31 14.36
CA MET A 1 31.99 14.96 14.73
C MET A 1 31.11 16.16 14.44
N ALA A 2 30.25 16.07 13.42
CA ALA A 2 29.38 17.18 13.02
C ALA A 2 28.16 17.25 13.95
N LYS A 3 27.99 18.39 14.65
CA LYS A 3 26.83 18.65 15.51
C LYS A 3 25.60 18.89 14.62
N ALA A 4 24.54 18.10 14.82
CA ALA A 4 23.25 18.33 14.18
C ALA A 4 22.72 19.72 14.55
N GLN A 5 22.53 20.57 13.55
CA GLN A 5 21.94 21.89 13.71
C GLN A 5 20.43 21.76 13.56
N ILE A 6 19.67 22.02 14.63
CA ILE A 6 18.21 22.06 14.58
C ILE A 6 17.83 23.37 13.89
N ILE A 7 17.34 23.28 12.66
CA ILE A 7 16.80 24.42 11.92
C ILE A 7 15.41 24.72 12.53
N PRO A 8 15.20 25.88 13.17
CA PRO A 8 13.90 26.23 13.70
C PRO A 8 12.89 26.35 12.54
N PRO A 9 11.65 25.86 12.70
CA PRO A 9 10.64 25.97 11.65
C PRO A 9 10.42 27.45 11.32
N SER A 10 10.48 27.79 10.02
CA SER A 10 10.27 29.16 9.56
C SER A 10 8.92 29.69 10.05
N MET A 11 8.88 30.97 10.44
CA MET A 11 7.66 31.61 10.97
C MET A 11 6.49 31.55 9.98
N ASP A 12 6.77 31.36 8.69
CA ASP A 12 5.75 31.20 7.64
C ASP A 12 4.94 29.91 7.80
N LEU A 13 5.53 28.81 8.29
CA LEU A 13 4.79 27.57 8.55
C LEU A 13 3.86 27.74 9.76
N ARG A 14 4.28 28.46 10.80
CA ARG A 14 3.40 28.82 11.93
C ARG A 14 2.28 29.77 11.54
N ARG A 15 2.54 30.67 10.59
CA ARG A 15 1.54 31.62 10.08
C ARG A 15 0.51 30.95 9.17
N ARG A 16 0.90 29.85 8.49
CA ARG A 16 -0.01 28.98 7.71
C ARG A 16 -0.67 27.88 8.56
N ALA A 17 -0.08 27.52 9.69
CA ALA A 17 -0.70 26.68 10.70
C ALA A 17 -1.73 27.50 11.49
N VAL A 18 -2.97 27.43 11.02
CA VAL A 18 -4.25 27.73 11.66
C VAL A 18 -4.19 28.28 13.11
N ASN A 19 -4.85 29.41 13.32
CA ASN A 19 -5.15 29.95 14.64
C ASN A 19 -5.94 28.92 15.47
N SER A 20 -5.36 28.46 16.59
CA SER A 20 -5.86 27.35 17.42
C SER A 20 -7.26 27.53 18.00
N LYS A 21 -7.86 28.73 17.89
CA LYS A 21 -9.21 29.05 18.41
C LYS A 21 -10.37 28.74 17.46
N LYS A 22 -10.13 28.57 16.16
CA LYS A 22 -11.17 28.22 15.19
C LYS A 22 -10.67 27.05 14.35
N GLY A 23 -10.84 25.83 14.87
CA GLY A 23 -10.67 24.61 14.09
C GLY A 23 -11.43 24.70 12.77
N PHE A 24 -10.96 23.97 11.76
CA PHE A 24 -11.48 24.00 10.39
C PHE A 24 -12.97 23.65 10.38
N SER A 25 -13.82 24.67 10.48
CA SER A 25 -15.26 24.54 10.34
C SER A 25 -15.55 24.68 8.85
N ILE A 26 -15.25 23.65 8.07
CA ILE A 26 -15.80 23.58 6.72
C ILE A 26 -17.29 23.32 6.91
N ASN A 27 -18.12 24.29 6.60
CA ASN A 27 -19.53 24.05 6.32
C ASN A 27 -19.70 24.22 4.81
N PRO A 28 -19.27 23.23 4.00
CA PRO A 28 -19.19 23.37 2.56
C PRO A 28 -20.59 23.55 1.97
N GLN A 29 -20.73 24.46 1.01
CA GLN A 29 -21.99 24.65 0.29
C GLN A 29 -22.29 23.38 -0.56
N PRO A 30 -23.55 23.10 -0.91
CA PRO A 30 -23.93 21.88 -1.64
C PRO A 30 -23.15 21.63 -2.94
N ASP A 31 -22.75 22.69 -3.65
CA ASP A 31 -21.96 22.57 -4.88
C ASP A 31 -20.47 22.31 -4.63
N GLU A 32 -19.95 22.71 -3.48
CA GLU A 32 -18.58 22.41 -3.05
C GLU A 32 -18.47 20.95 -2.58
N LEU A 33 -19.49 20.45 -1.86
CA LEU A 33 -19.62 19.03 -1.51
C LEU A 33 -19.58 18.14 -2.76
N LYS A 34 -20.37 18.45 -3.79
CA LYS A 34 -20.35 17.69 -5.06
C LYS A 34 -18.98 17.69 -5.73
N LYS A 35 -18.25 18.81 -5.70
CA LYS A 35 -16.88 18.89 -6.25
C LYS A 35 -15.90 18.04 -5.43
N ILE A 36 -16.01 18.06 -4.11
CA ILE A 36 -15.22 17.24 -3.20
C ILE A 36 -15.51 15.75 -3.43
N GLU A 37 -16.77 15.34 -3.45
CA GLU A 37 -17.19 13.95 -3.71
C GLU A 37 -16.72 13.46 -5.09
N LYS A 38 -16.87 14.28 -6.13
CA LYS A 38 -16.37 13.94 -7.47
C LYS A 38 -14.85 13.78 -7.49
N ALA A 39 -14.12 14.67 -6.82
CA ALA A 39 -12.66 14.57 -6.73
C ALA A 39 -12.25 13.30 -5.94
N VAL A 40 -12.96 12.96 -4.87
CA VAL A 40 -12.75 11.73 -4.08
C VAL A 40 -13.01 10.48 -4.92
N HIS A 41 -14.10 10.44 -5.68
CA HIS A 41 -14.43 9.31 -6.54
C HIS A 41 -13.40 9.14 -7.67
N GLN A 42 -13.04 10.22 -8.37
CA GLN A 42 -11.99 10.19 -9.39
C GLN A 42 -10.63 9.76 -8.82
N SER A 43 -10.31 10.19 -7.60
CA SER A 43 -9.11 9.77 -6.90
C SER A 43 -9.14 8.27 -6.60
N SER A 44 -10.30 7.75 -6.18
CA SER A 44 -10.52 6.32 -5.92
C SER A 44 -10.37 5.49 -7.19
N ASP A 45 -10.95 5.91 -8.31
CA ASP A 45 -10.81 5.21 -9.60
C ASP A 45 -9.35 5.15 -10.06
N LYS A 46 -8.62 6.27 -9.95
CA LYS A 46 -7.19 6.33 -10.28
C LYS A 46 -6.36 5.43 -9.37
N PHE A 47 -6.69 5.40 -8.08
CA PHE A 47 -6.05 4.50 -7.13
C PHE A 47 -6.20 3.04 -7.56
N ILE A 48 -7.42 2.61 -7.87
CA ILE A 48 -7.70 1.24 -8.30
C ILE A 48 -6.97 0.90 -9.59
N ALA A 49 -7.02 1.78 -10.58
CA ALA A 49 -6.31 1.59 -11.84
C ALA A 49 -4.80 1.47 -11.63
N SER A 50 -4.23 2.29 -10.74
CA SER A 50 -2.80 2.26 -10.39
C SER A 50 -2.41 0.95 -9.72
N VAL A 51 -3.16 0.50 -8.70
CA VAL A 51 -2.88 -0.79 -8.03
C VAL A 51 -3.05 -1.95 -9.01
N ALA A 52 -4.10 -1.96 -9.83
CA ALA A 52 -4.30 -3.01 -10.82
C ALA A 52 -3.16 -3.09 -11.85
N ALA A 53 -2.64 -1.93 -12.29
CA ALA A 53 -1.48 -1.88 -13.18
C ALA A 53 -0.21 -2.40 -12.51
N ALA A 54 0.03 -2.03 -11.25
CA ALA A 54 1.15 -2.55 -10.46
C ALA A 54 1.08 -4.07 -10.29
N LEU A 55 -0.09 -4.61 -9.95
CA LEU A 55 -0.27 -6.06 -9.81
C LEU A 55 -0.08 -6.81 -11.13
N ARG A 56 -0.46 -6.20 -12.26
CA ARG A 56 -0.19 -6.76 -13.60
C ARG A 56 1.31 -6.83 -13.89
N SER A 57 2.04 -5.73 -13.65
CA SER A 57 3.50 -5.67 -13.78
C SER A 57 4.17 -6.76 -12.94
N LEU A 58 3.74 -6.93 -11.69
CA LEU A 58 4.28 -7.98 -10.81
C LEU A 58 4.02 -9.39 -11.33
N ARG A 59 2.85 -9.66 -11.93
CA ARG A 59 2.56 -10.96 -12.55
C ARG A 59 3.44 -11.23 -13.76
N GLU A 60 3.67 -10.23 -14.60
CA GLU A 60 4.53 -10.34 -15.78
C GLU A 60 6.00 -10.56 -15.38
N ALA A 61 6.49 -9.82 -14.38
CA ALA A 61 7.83 -9.99 -13.82
C ALA A 61 7.99 -11.38 -13.18
N LEU A 62 6.98 -11.85 -12.45
CA LEU A 62 6.98 -13.18 -11.84
C LEU A 62 7.07 -14.29 -12.90
N ALA A 63 6.22 -14.23 -13.92
CA ALA A 63 6.23 -15.20 -15.01
C ALA A 63 7.58 -15.20 -15.75
N SER A 64 8.18 -14.03 -15.94
CA SER A 64 9.52 -13.91 -16.53
C SER A 64 10.59 -14.62 -15.68
N ALA A 65 10.55 -14.42 -14.35
CA ALA A 65 11.49 -15.06 -13.42
C ALA A 65 11.26 -16.57 -13.24
N GLU A 66 10.04 -17.06 -13.50
CA GLU A 66 9.76 -18.51 -13.55
C GLU A 66 10.46 -19.18 -14.74
N THR A 67 10.63 -18.45 -15.86
CA THR A 67 11.29 -18.97 -17.07
C THR A 67 12.79 -18.68 -17.15
N ASP A 68 13.24 -17.62 -16.48
CA ASP A 68 14.63 -17.15 -16.52
C ASP A 68 15.10 -16.77 -15.10
N PRO A 69 15.90 -17.62 -14.44
CA PRO A 69 16.45 -17.33 -13.11
C PRO A 69 17.26 -16.03 -13.04
N ALA A 70 17.83 -15.54 -14.16
CA ALA A 70 18.57 -14.28 -14.18
C ALA A 70 17.67 -13.06 -13.90
N ARG A 71 16.34 -13.21 -14.04
CA ARG A 71 15.36 -12.16 -13.73
C ARG A 71 15.01 -12.08 -12.24
N TRP A 72 15.51 -12.99 -11.40
CA TRP A 72 15.17 -13.04 -9.99
C TRP A 72 15.45 -11.73 -9.24
N GLU A 73 16.64 -11.16 -9.43
CA GLU A 73 17.02 -9.91 -8.76
C GLU A 73 16.14 -8.75 -9.23
N ALA A 74 15.87 -8.65 -10.53
CA ALA A 74 14.98 -7.65 -11.10
C ALA A 74 13.55 -7.77 -10.54
N LEU A 75 13.03 -9.00 -10.40
CA LEU A 75 11.75 -9.26 -9.76
C LEU A 75 11.73 -8.75 -8.31
N MET A 76 12.79 -9.00 -7.52
CA MET A 76 12.84 -8.53 -6.12
C MET A 76 12.82 -6.99 -6.02
N VAL A 77 13.48 -6.31 -6.95
CA VAL A 77 13.46 -4.84 -7.05
C VAL A 77 12.05 -4.33 -7.39
N GLU A 78 11.40 -4.93 -8.38
CA GLU A 78 10.03 -4.60 -8.77
C GLU A 78 9.04 -4.82 -7.62
N ILE A 79 9.13 -5.97 -6.94
CA ILE A 79 8.28 -6.30 -5.79
C ILE A 79 8.45 -5.27 -4.70
N ARG A 80 9.67 -4.92 -4.30
CA ARG A 80 9.89 -3.92 -3.24
C ARG A 80 9.27 -2.58 -3.60
N ARG A 81 9.45 -2.11 -4.83
CA ARG A 81 8.86 -0.85 -5.29
C ARG A 81 7.34 -0.88 -5.25
N HIS A 82 6.73 -1.83 -5.95
CA HIS A 82 5.27 -1.91 -6.04
C HIS A 82 4.62 -2.20 -4.68
N ALA A 83 5.22 -3.05 -3.86
CA ALA A 83 4.69 -3.34 -2.53
C ALA A 83 4.77 -2.12 -1.60
N PHE A 84 5.82 -1.29 -1.70
CA PHE A 84 5.89 -0.03 -0.97
C PHE A 84 4.80 0.94 -1.40
N ASP A 85 4.61 1.10 -2.71
CA ASP A 85 3.61 2.01 -3.28
C ASP A 85 2.18 1.56 -2.93
N ILE A 86 1.86 0.26 -3.14
CA ILE A 86 0.55 -0.32 -2.82
C ILE A 86 0.26 -0.19 -1.32
N LYS A 87 1.24 -0.39 -0.45
CA LYS A 87 1.10 -0.17 1.00
C LYS A 87 0.70 1.28 1.29
N GLY A 88 1.39 2.26 0.70
CA GLY A 88 1.08 3.68 0.91
C GLY A 88 -0.31 4.07 0.38
N LEU A 89 -0.66 3.57 -0.81
CA LEU A 89 -1.96 3.79 -1.42
C LEU A 89 -3.08 3.13 -0.62
N GLY A 90 -2.93 1.87 -0.23
CA GLY A 90 -3.93 1.13 0.55
C GLY A 90 -4.28 1.84 1.87
N GLY A 91 -3.27 2.36 2.59
CA GLY A 91 -3.51 3.13 3.82
C GLY A 91 -4.25 4.45 3.58
N THR A 92 -4.06 5.06 2.40
CA THR A 92 -4.70 6.33 2.03
C THR A 92 -6.18 6.16 1.66
N PHE A 93 -6.53 5.04 1.02
CA PHE A 93 -7.88 4.78 0.49
C PHE A 93 -8.70 3.79 1.32
N ASP A 94 -8.30 3.55 2.58
CA ASP A 94 -8.96 2.67 3.55
C ASP A 94 -9.06 1.19 3.12
N TYR A 95 -7.93 0.64 2.65
CA TYR A 95 -7.74 -0.79 2.38
C TYR A 95 -6.69 -1.37 3.34
N PRO A 96 -7.06 -1.68 4.60
CA PRO A 96 -6.10 -2.18 5.58
C PRO A 96 -5.52 -3.54 5.19
N LEU A 97 -6.33 -4.47 4.66
CA LEU A 97 -5.83 -5.78 4.27
C LEU A 97 -4.84 -5.69 3.09
N LEU A 98 -5.11 -4.82 2.12
CA LEU A 98 -4.19 -4.52 1.01
C LEU A 98 -2.85 -3.99 1.55
N THR A 99 -2.91 -3.10 2.54
CA THR A 99 -1.74 -2.51 3.20
C THR A 99 -0.89 -3.56 3.93
N GLU A 100 -1.53 -4.45 4.68
CA GLU A 100 -0.84 -5.49 5.45
C GLU A 100 -0.19 -6.52 4.53
N ILE A 101 -0.90 -6.97 3.49
CA ILE A 101 -0.35 -7.93 2.51
C ILE A 101 0.82 -7.30 1.76
N ALA A 102 0.69 -6.05 1.30
CA ALA A 102 1.77 -5.36 0.61
C ALA A 102 2.98 -5.15 1.53
N ARG A 103 2.77 -4.81 2.81
CA ARG A 103 3.86 -4.74 3.79
C ARG A 103 4.55 -6.09 3.98
N SER A 104 3.78 -7.18 4.07
CA SER A 104 4.31 -8.54 4.16
C SER A 104 5.17 -8.86 2.94
N LEU A 105 4.64 -8.65 1.74
CA LEU A 105 5.33 -8.89 0.48
C LEU A 105 6.64 -8.09 0.37
N HIS A 106 6.63 -6.81 0.76
CA HIS A 106 7.84 -5.99 0.82
C HIS A 106 8.91 -6.58 1.76
N ALA A 107 8.50 -7.03 2.95
CA ALA A 107 9.42 -7.63 3.92
C ALA A 107 10.00 -8.96 3.42
N VAL A 108 9.17 -9.77 2.76
CA VAL A 108 9.56 -11.04 2.14
C VAL A 108 10.63 -10.81 1.07
N ALA A 109 10.40 -9.88 0.15
CA ALA A 109 11.37 -9.56 -0.90
C ALA A 109 12.70 -9.01 -0.37
N GLY A 110 12.70 -8.39 0.82
CA GLY A 110 13.92 -7.90 1.48
C GLY A 110 14.75 -8.98 2.17
N ARG A 111 14.24 -10.21 2.31
CA ARG A 111 14.87 -11.32 3.04
C ARG A 111 15.19 -12.53 2.16
N MET A 112 14.74 -12.52 0.91
CA MET A 112 14.95 -13.64 0.00
C MET A 112 16.38 -13.67 -0.51
N GLY A 113 16.99 -14.86 -0.44
CA GLY A 113 18.23 -15.19 -1.15
C GLY A 113 17.95 -15.67 -2.57
N ASP A 114 18.65 -16.70 -3.01
CA ASP A 114 18.55 -17.21 -4.38
C ASP A 114 17.18 -17.82 -4.69
N ALA A 115 16.76 -17.63 -5.95
CA ALA A 115 15.51 -18.12 -6.50
C ALA A 115 15.30 -19.60 -6.20
N ASN A 116 14.16 -19.93 -5.59
CA ASN A 116 13.71 -21.31 -5.48
C ASN A 116 12.18 -21.43 -5.58
N PRO A 117 11.66 -22.64 -5.89
CA PRO A 117 10.23 -22.83 -6.10
C PRO A 117 9.37 -22.42 -4.90
N LYS A 118 9.86 -22.63 -3.68
CA LYS A 118 9.15 -22.25 -2.46
C LYS A 118 9.01 -20.72 -2.37
N GLN A 119 10.10 -19.98 -2.58
CA GLN A 119 10.06 -18.52 -2.57
C GLN A 119 9.14 -17.97 -3.66
N MET A 120 9.19 -18.54 -4.87
CA MET A 120 8.32 -18.16 -5.99
C MET A 120 6.84 -18.36 -5.66
N ALA A 121 6.48 -19.53 -5.10
CA ALA A 121 5.12 -19.84 -4.69
C ALA A 121 4.60 -18.86 -3.63
N ILE A 122 5.47 -18.43 -2.72
CA ILE A 122 5.06 -17.49 -1.69
C ILE A 122 4.83 -16.09 -2.26
N ILE A 123 5.70 -15.60 -3.15
CA ILE A 123 5.49 -14.32 -3.85
C ILE A 123 4.18 -14.37 -4.62
N ARG A 124 3.93 -15.45 -5.37
CA ARG A 124 2.69 -15.66 -6.12
C ARG A 124 1.46 -15.55 -5.22
N CYS A 125 1.46 -16.24 -4.09
CA CYS A 125 0.37 -16.20 -3.12
C CYS A 125 0.09 -14.77 -2.59
N HIS A 126 1.12 -13.97 -2.34
CA HIS A 126 0.92 -12.57 -1.93
C HIS A 126 0.30 -11.73 -3.05
N ILE A 127 0.78 -11.88 -4.29
CA ILE A 127 0.23 -11.15 -5.44
C ILE A 127 -1.24 -11.53 -5.66
N ASP A 128 -1.57 -12.82 -5.60
CA ASP A 128 -2.95 -13.30 -5.74
C ASP A 128 -3.85 -12.79 -4.61
N ALA A 129 -3.36 -12.75 -3.37
CA ALA A 129 -4.10 -12.17 -2.25
C ALA A 129 -4.37 -10.66 -2.45
N LEU A 130 -3.39 -9.89 -2.95
CA LEU A 130 -3.59 -8.48 -3.30
C LEU A 130 -4.66 -8.31 -4.39
N TYR A 131 -4.69 -9.20 -5.39
CA TYR A 131 -5.72 -9.21 -6.42
C TYR A 131 -7.12 -9.45 -5.84
N VAL A 132 -7.28 -10.44 -4.95
CA VAL A 132 -8.57 -10.74 -4.31
C VAL A 132 -9.07 -9.53 -3.53
N VAL A 133 -8.22 -8.92 -2.69
CA VAL A 133 -8.60 -7.72 -1.92
C VAL A 133 -9.04 -6.57 -2.83
N LEU A 134 -8.32 -6.35 -3.93
CA LEU A 134 -8.65 -5.29 -4.88
C LEU A 134 -9.95 -5.57 -5.65
N ALA A 135 -10.17 -6.82 -6.07
CA ALA A 135 -11.33 -7.25 -6.85
C ALA A 135 -12.62 -7.22 -6.01
N GLU A 136 -12.55 -7.75 -4.79
CA GLU A 136 -13.66 -7.80 -3.83
C GLU A 136 -13.89 -6.47 -3.10
N ARG A 137 -13.08 -5.44 -3.37
CA ARG A 137 -13.17 -4.10 -2.75
C ARG A 137 -13.17 -4.17 -1.22
N ILE A 138 -12.32 -5.01 -0.63
CA ILE A 138 -12.31 -5.22 0.82
C ILE A 138 -11.71 -3.98 1.50
N GLN A 139 -12.60 -3.09 1.95
CA GLN A 139 -12.28 -1.82 2.59
C GLN A 139 -12.64 -1.81 4.06
N GLY A 140 -12.04 -0.86 4.79
CA GLY A 140 -12.32 -0.62 6.19
C GLY A 140 -11.74 -1.67 7.12
N SER A 141 -11.71 -1.32 8.40
CA SER A 141 -11.34 -2.20 9.52
C SER A 141 -12.52 -2.42 10.47
N GLY A 142 -13.73 -2.04 10.04
CA GLY A 142 -14.85 -1.72 10.92
C GLY A 142 -15.86 -2.84 11.17
N GLY A 143 -15.79 -3.96 10.45
CA GLY A 143 -16.64 -5.13 10.67
C GLY A 143 -15.87 -6.30 11.28
N LYS A 144 -16.61 -7.19 11.94
CA LYS A 144 -16.03 -8.37 12.60
C LYS A 144 -15.28 -9.27 11.62
N VAL A 145 -15.81 -9.43 10.40
CA VAL A 145 -15.22 -10.29 9.36
C VAL A 145 -13.90 -9.72 8.86
N GLU A 146 -13.84 -8.42 8.60
CA GLU A 146 -12.63 -7.74 8.12
C GLU A 146 -11.54 -7.75 9.18
N GLN A 147 -11.90 -7.58 10.46
CA GLN A 147 -10.97 -7.69 11.58
C GLN A 147 -10.46 -9.12 11.75
N GLU A 148 -11.33 -10.12 11.67
CA GLU A 148 -10.96 -11.54 11.75
C GLU A 148 -10.04 -11.93 10.60
N LEU A 149 -10.31 -11.47 9.37
CA LEU A 149 -9.49 -11.74 8.21
C LEU A 149 -8.10 -11.07 8.33
N LEU A 150 -8.06 -9.83 8.82
CA LEU A 150 -6.83 -9.11 9.08
C LEU A 150 -5.96 -9.82 10.12
N GLU A 151 -6.59 -10.27 11.21
CA GLU A 151 -5.90 -10.98 12.27
C GLU A 151 -5.43 -12.37 11.83
N ALA A 152 -6.27 -13.10 11.11
CA ALA A 152 -5.90 -14.39 10.51
C ALA A 152 -4.69 -14.24 9.58
N PHE A 153 -4.66 -13.18 8.76
CA PHE A 153 -3.51 -12.89 7.90
C PHE A 153 -2.25 -12.57 8.72
N ARG A 154 -2.34 -11.73 9.75
CA ARG A 154 -1.21 -11.40 10.62
C ARG A 154 -0.63 -12.63 11.31
N LEU A 155 -1.49 -13.50 11.83
CA LEU A 155 -1.08 -14.75 12.47
C LEU A 155 -0.42 -15.70 11.47
N ALA A 156 -0.93 -15.80 10.25
CA ALA A 156 -0.34 -16.63 9.19
C ALA A 156 1.08 -16.12 8.81
N VAL A 157 1.25 -14.80 8.70
CA VAL A 157 2.56 -14.17 8.44
C VAL A 157 3.51 -14.34 9.63
N ALA A 158 3.04 -14.32 10.87
CA ALA A 158 3.89 -14.52 12.04
C ALA A 158 4.35 -15.98 12.22
N LYS A 159 3.59 -16.96 11.72
CA LYS A 159 3.87 -18.40 11.90
C LYS A 159 4.69 -19.04 10.78
N ASN A 160 4.62 -18.52 9.56
CA ASN A 160 5.20 -19.17 8.38
C ASN A 160 6.55 -18.58 7.94
N TRP A 161 7.16 -17.74 8.77
CA TRP A 161 8.39 -16.99 8.50
C TRP A 161 9.17 -16.74 9.78
#